data_AF-A0A1F5BXL5-F1
#
_entry.id   AF-A0A1F5BXL5-F1
#
_cell.length_a   1.000
_cell.length_b   1.000
_cell.length_c   1.000
_cell.angle_alpha   90.00
_cell.angle_beta   90.00
_cell.angle_gamma   90.00
#
_symmetry.space_group_name_H-M   'P 1'
#
loop_
_entity.id
_entity.type
_entity.pdbx_description
1 polymer ?
#
loop_
_entity_poly.entity_id
_entity_poly.type
_entity_poly.pdbx_seq_one_letter_code
_entity_poly.pdbx_strand_id
1 'polypeptide(L)'
;MAKSTRYATLICTIVSILALIGIIIGIWLSRPLIIVILLLPAAAYEVYRTEGPSTVWASWVLIIVLILEIVLIAANISYDLASFFGESEKVVAGYTVPLGDIKVVGPAIMAVLSIILFVRTRGRYTKWLAVVIFITCFAIVYALNPEIFKDLIRIAADNL
;
A
#
# COMPACT_ATOMS: atom_id res chain seq x y z
N MET A 1 -3.68 25.15 -6.69
CA MET A 1 -2.73 26.29 -6.63
C MET A 1 -1.44 25.67 -6.16
N ALA A 2 -0.43 25.57 -7.04
CA ALA A 2 0.70 24.67 -6.82
C ALA A 2 1.40 24.94 -5.48
N LYS A 3 1.31 23.98 -4.56
CA LYS A 3 2.02 24.05 -3.27
C LYS A 3 3.52 24.20 -3.46
N SER A 4 4.14 25.00 -2.60
CA SER A 4 5.57 25.33 -2.65
C SER A 4 6.44 24.08 -2.72
N THR A 5 7.32 24.02 -3.73
CA THR A 5 8.22 22.88 -3.96
C THR A 5 9.58 23.04 -3.30
N ARG A 6 9.83 24.13 -2.55
CA ARG A 6 11.17 24.49 -2.04
C ARG A 6 11.81 23.39 -1.20
N TYR A 7 11.02 22.71 -0.37
CA TYR A 7 11.49 21.60 0.49
C TYR A 7 10.94 20.23 0.05
N ALA A 8 10.26 20.16 -1.09
CA ALA A 8 9.52 18.96 -1.48
C ALA A 8 10.44 17.76 -1.74
N THR A 9 11.60 17.98 -2.35
CA THR A 9 12.61 16.94 -2.56
C THR A 9 13.13 16.40 -1.24
N LEU A 10 13.48 17.29 -0.30
CA LEU A 10 14.04 16.90 0.99
C LEU A 10 13.03 16.08 1.79
N ILE A 11 11.77 16.52 1.85
CA ILE A 11 10.71 15.77 2.54
C ILE A 11 10.48 14.41 1.87
N CYS A 12 10.38 14.35 0.52
CA CYS A 12 10.26 13.09 -0.22
C CYS A 12 11.38 12.11 0.10
N THR A 13 12.63 12.57 0.12
CA THR A 13 13.78 11.73 0.43
C THR A 13 13.71 11.19 1.85
N ILE A 14 13.41 12.04 2.84
CA ILE A 14 13.29 11.63 4.25
C ILE A 14 12.20 10.58 4.42
N VAL A 15 10.99 10.82 3.89
CA VAL A 15 9.89 9.84 4.04
C VAL A 15 10.15 8.55 3.26
N SER A 16 10.88 8.61 2.15
CA SER A 16 11.30 7.41 1.39
C SER A 16 12.31 6.58 2.18
N ILE A 17 13.30 7.23 2.80
CA ILE A 17 14.28 6.57 3.67
C ILE A 17 13.57 5.94 4.87
N LEU A 18 12.62 6.66 5.47
CA LEU A 18 11.84 6.15 6.59
C LEU A 18 11.03 4.91 6.22
N ALA A 19 10.34 4.93 5.07
CA ALA A 19 9.62 3.77 4.55
C ALA A 19 10.57 2.60 4.28
N LEU A 20 11.74 2.86 3.69
CA LEU A 20 12.75 1.83 3.43
C LEU A 20 13.27 1.19 4.73
N ILE A 21 13.58 2.00 5.74
CA ILE A 21 13.97 1.51 7.07
C ILE A 21 12.85 0.65 7.66
N GLY A 22 11.60 1.09 7.53
CA GLY A 22 10.43 0.33 7.98
C GLY A 22 10.31 -1.03 7.31
N ILE A 23 10.50 -1.09 5.99
CA ILE A 23 10.53 -2.35 5.24
C ILE A 23 11.63 -3.27 5.76
N ILE A 24 12.87 -2.78 5.86
CA ILE A 24 14.01 -3.61 6.28
C ILE A 24 13.80 -4.15 7.69
N ILE A 25 13.47 -3.28 8.65
CA ILE A 25 13.28 -3.67 10.05
C ILE A 25 12.04 -4.56 10.22
N GLY A 26 10.94 -4.21 9.57
CA GLY A 26 9.68 -4.94 9.67
C GLY A 26 9.76 -6.35 9.11
N ILE A 27 10.47 -6.54 7.99
CA ILE A 27 10.75 -7.88 7.44
C ILE A 27 11.69 -8.64 8.38
N TRP A 28 12.79 -8.03 8.81
CA TRP A 28 13.78 -8.73 9.65
C TRP A 28 13.21 -9.17 11.00
N LEU A 29 12.33 -8.36 11.59
CA LEU A 29 11.64 -8.69 12.85
C LEU A 29 10.34 -9.46 12.64
N SER A 30 9.92 -9.73 11.40
CA SER A 30 8.62 -10.34 11.07
C SER A 30 7.44 -9.61 11.73
N ARG A 31 7.51 -8.26 11.76
CA ARG A 31 6.51 -7.37 12.35
C ARG A 31 5.96 -6.42 11.28
N PRO A 32 4.89 -6.81 10.56
CA PRO A 32 4.27 -5.99 9.51
C PRO A 32 3.86 -4.61 10.00
N LEU A 33 3.43 -4.52 11.27
CA LEU A 33 3.00 -3.28 11.93
C LEU A 33 4.07 -2.17 11.84
N ILE A 34 5.36 -2.52 11.94
CA ILE A 34 6.47 -1.56 11.83
C ILE A 34 6.50 -0.94 10.42
N ILE A 35 6.29 -1.75 9.39
CA ILE A 35 6.26 -1.30 7.99
C ILE A 35 5.12 -0.30 7.77
N VAL A 36 3.93 -0.64 8.26
CA VAL A 36 2.71 0.17 8.09
C VAL A 36 2.81 1.50 8.84
N ILE A 37 3.35 1.52 10.07
CA ILE A 37 3.55 2.77 10.83
C ILE A 37 4.55 3.69 10.13
N LEU A 38 5.68 3.15 9.66
CA LEU A 38 6.72 3.95 9.03
C LEU A 38 6.33 4.43 7.62
N LEU A 39 5.30 3.85 7.02
CA LEU A 39 4.67 4.33 5.79
C LEU A 39 3.78 5.57 6.01
N LEU A 40 3.28 5.78 7.23
CA LEU A 40 2.31 6.83 7.56
C LEU A 40 2.78 8.24 7.17
N PRO A 41 4.04 8.65 7.43
CA PRO A 41 4.53 9.96 7.01
C PRO A 41 4.53 10.17 5.49
N ALA A 42 4.77 9.12 4.71
CA ALA A 42 4.71 9.19 3.25
C ALA A 42 3.25 9.38 2.77
N ALA A 43 2.31 8.60 3.31
CA ALA A 43 0.88 8.73 3.01
C ALA A 43 0.31 10.10 3.44
N ALA A 44 0.69 10.60 4.62
CA ALA A 44 0.28 11.92 5.10
C ALA A 44 0.81 13.04 4.19
N TYR A 45 2.07 12.94 3.74
CA TYR A 45 2.63 13.91 2.82
C TYR A 45 1.99 13.85 1.43
N GLU A 46 1.54 12.66 0.99
CA GLU A 46 0.76 12.47 -0.24
C GLU A 46 -0.61 13.17 -0.16
N VAL A 47 -1.34 13.03 0.94
CA VAL A 47 -2.61 13.76 1.15
C VAL A 47 -2.37 15.27 1.12
N TYR A 48 -1.32 15.75 1.79
CA TYR A 48 -1.00 17.17 1.80
C TYR A 48 -0.76 17.73 0.40
N ARG A 49 -0.05 17.02 -0.48
CA ARG A 49 0.41 17.59 -1.76
C ARG A 49 -0.53 17.38 -2.94
N THR A 50 -1.56 16.56 -2.79
CA THR A 50 -2.41 16.17 -3.91
C THR A 50 -3.47 17.24 -4.19
N GLU A 51 -3.63 17.66 -5.45
CA GLU A 51 -4.45 18.82 -5.83
C GLU A 51 -5.54 18.54 -6.89
N GLY A 52 -5.69 17.31 -7.39
CA GLY A 52 -6.75 16.96 -8.37
C GLY A 52 -7.99 16.39 -7.69
N PRO A 53 -9.23 16.63 -8.14
CA PRO A 53 -10.43 16.16 -7.43
C PRO A 53 -10.45 14.64 -7.24
N SER A 54 -10.20 13.87 -8.30
CA SER A 54 -10.12 12.41 -8.22
C SER A 54 -8.90 11.92 -7.41
N THR A 55 -7.77 12.61 -7.48
CA THR A 55 -6.54 12.20 -6.79
C THR A 55 -6.55 12.58 -5.31
N VAL A 56 -7.21 13.68 -4.95
CA VAL A 56 -7.47 14.09 -3.55
C VAL A 56 -8.30 13.01 -2.87
N TRP A 57 -9.40 12.57 -3.50
CA TRP A 57 -10.18 11.44 -3.00
C TRP A 57 -9.31 10.19 -2.85
N ALA A 58 -8.54 9.83 -3.87
CA ALA A 58 -7.65 8.66 -3.80
C ALA A 58 -6.64 8.75 -2.65
N SER A 59 -6.04 9.93 -2.41
CA SER A 59 -5.08 10.15 -1.32
C SER A 59 -5.73 10.05 0.06
N TRP A 60 -6.94 10.59 0.23
CA TRP A 60 -7.69 10.49 1.49
C TRP A 60 -8.16 9.07 1.78
N VAL A 61 -8.66 8.36 0.76
CA VAL A 61 -9.01 6.95 0.91
C VAL A 61 -7.78 6.13 1.27
N LEU A 62 -6.62 6.42 0.66
CA LEU A 62 -5.36 5.73 0.96
C LEU A 62 -4.97 5.87 2.43
N ILE A 63 -5.04 7.08 3.01
CA ILE A 63 -4.69 7.25 4.44
C ILE A 63 -5.72 6.60 5.37
N ILE A 64 -7.01 6.60 5.00
CA ILE A 64 -8.06 5.91 5.77
C ILE A 64 -7.80 4.41 5.78
N VAL A 65 -7.53 3.81 4.62
CA VAL A 65 -7.19 2.39 4.49
C VAL A 65 -5.93 2.07 5.29
N LEU A 66 -4.90 2.92 5.24
CA LEU A 66 -3.68 2.73 6.03
C LEU A 66 -3.97 2.73 7.54
N ILE A 67 -4.81 3.64 8.03
CA ILE A 67 -5.19 3.70 9.45
C ILE A 67 -5.99 2.45 9.84
N LEU A 68 -6.93 2.01 9.01
CA LEU A 68 -7.67 0.77 9.24
C LEU A 68 -6.74 -0.44 9.27
N GLU A 69 -5.76 -0.49 8.38
CA GLU A 69 -4.75 -1.56 8.33
C GLU A 69 -3.93 -1.62 9.64
N ILE A 70 -3.51 -0.46 10.17
CA ILE A 70 -2.84 -0.38 11.47
C ILE A 70 -3.72 -0.99 12.56
N VAL A 71 -5.00 -0.63 12.60
CA VAL A 71 -5.94 -1.15 13.61
C VAL A 71 -6.13 -2.66 13.46
N LEU A 72 -6.31 -3.18 12.24
CA LEU A 72 -6.50 -4.61 11.98
C LEU A 72 -5.27 -5.44 12.39
N ILE A 73 -4.07 -4.97 12.03
CA ILE A 73 -2.82 -5.64 12.41
C ILE A 73 -2.60 -5.54 13.92
N ALA A 74 -2.81 -4.37 14.54
CA ALA A 74 -2.59 -4.15 15.97
C ALA A 74 -3.57 -4.94 16.85
N ALA A 75 -4.84 -5.05 16.43
CA ALA A 75 -5.84 -5.86 17.11
C ALA A 75 -5.67 -7.37 16.86
N ASN A 76 -4.71 -7.74 16.00
CA ASN A 76 -4.46 -9.10 15.54
C ASN A 76 -5.71 -9.84 15.03
N ILE A 77 -6.63 -9.07 14.42
CA ILE A 77 -7.88 -9.60 13.86
C ILE A 77 -7.53 -10.26 12.53
N SER A 78 -7.36 -11.58 12.54
CA SER A 78 -7.28 -12.40 11.31
C SER A 78 -8.66 -12.95 11.00
N TYR A 79 -9.35 -12.35 10.04
CA TYR A 79 -10.52 -12.98 9.43
C TYR A 79 -10.06 -13.59 8.11
N ASP A 80 -10.09 -14.91 8.06
CA ASP A 80 -9.82 -15.64 6.84
C ASP A 80 -11.00 -15.46 5.88
N LEU A 81 -10.81 -14.64 4.85
CA LEU A 81 -11.83 -14.40 3.84
C LEU A 81 -12.19 -15.70 3.10
N ALA A 82 -11.30 -16.69 3.06
CA ALA A 82 -11.59 -18.00 2.50
C ALA A 82 -12.67 -18.74 3.30
N SER A 83 -12.63 -18.66 4.62
CA SER A 83 -13.66 -19.27 5.48
C SER A 83 -15.01 -18.56 5.39
N PHE A 84 -15.01 -17.25 5.12
CA PHE A 84 -16.24 -16.46 5.00
C PHE A 84 -16.92 -16.65 3.65
N PHE A 85 -16.15 -16.85 2.57
CA PHE A 85 -16.67 -17.14 1.24
C PHE A 85 -16.82 -18.64 0.95
N GLY A 86 -16.25 -19.53 1.78
CA GLY A 86 -16.27 -20.98 1.59
C GLY A 86 -15.34 -21.48 0.47
N GLU A 87 -14.51 -20.60 -0.09
CA GLU A 87 -13.61 -20.86 -1.21
C GLU A 87 -12.25 -20.25 -0.91
N SER A 88 -11.14 -20.98 -1.14
CA SER A 88 -9.77 -20.48 -0.96
C SER A 88 -9.36 -19.46 -2.03
N GLU A 89 -10.12 -19.42 -3.12
CA GLU A 89 -9.83 -18.64 -4.31
C GLU A 89 -11.14 -18.12 -4.86
N LYS A 90 -11.17 -16.87 -5.31
CA LYS A 90 -12.37 -16.28 -5.91
C LYS A 90 -12.06 -15.78 -7.30
N VAL A 91 -12.90 -16.18 -8.25
CA VAL A 91 -12.79 -15.71 -9.64
C VAL A 91 -13.34 -14.29 -9.72
N VAL A 92 -12.47 -13.31 -9.97
CA VAL A 92 -12.83 -11.92 -10.19
C VAL A 92 -12.37 -11.51 -11.58
N ALA A 93 -13.31 -11.13 -12.45
CA ALA A 93 -13.03 -10.73 -13.83
C ALA A 93 -12.22 -11.76 -14.66
N GLY A 94 -12.44 -13.06 -14.41
CA GLY A 94 -11.78 -14.16 -15.13
C GLY A 94 -10.46 -14.62 -14.53
N TYR A 95 -10.00 -14.01 -13.44
CA TYR A 95 -8.77 -14.40 -12.74
C TYR A 95 -9.08 -15.00 -11.37
N THR A 96 -8.40 -16.09 -11.06
CA THR A 96 -8.44 -16.75 -9.75
C THR A 96 -7.59 -15.94 -8.77
N VAL A 97 -8.23 -15.25 -7.84
CA VAL A 97 -7.55 -14.45 -6.82
C VAL A 97 -7.56 -15.23 -5.51
N PRO A 98 -6.40 -15.55 -4.91
CA PRO A 98 -6.35 -16.23 -3.62
C PRO A 98 -7.00 -15.32 -2.56
N LEU A 99 -7.99 -15.87 -1.86
CA LEU A 99 -8.66 -15.19 -0.75
C LEU A 99 -7.76 -15.31 0.48
N GLY A 100 -6.90 -14.30 0.66
CA GLY A 100 -6.02 -14.18 1.82
C GLY A 100 -6.72 -13.68 3.08
N ASP A 101 -5.94 -13.58 4.17
CA ASP A 101 -6.34 -12.86 5.39
C ASP A 101 -6.82 -11.44 5.03
N ILE A 102 -7.84 -10.93 5.72
CA ILE A 102 -8.36 -9.56 5.55
C ILE A 102 -7.25 -8.50 5.60
N LYS A 103 -6.15 -8.78 6.31
CA LYS A 103 -4.93 -7.94 6.37
C LYS A 103 -4.22 -7.76 5.03
N VAL A 104 -4.48 -8.60 4.01
CA VAL A 104 -3.90 -8.45 2.67
C VAL A 104 -4.74 -7.51 1.79
N VAL A 105 -6.03 -7.36 2.10
CA VAL A 105 -6.94 -6.52 1.32
C VAL A 105 -6.57 -5.03 1.44
N GLY A 106 -6.18 -4.56 2.63
CA GLY A 106 -5.76 -3.17 2.82
C GLY A 106 -4.56 -2.79 1.93
N PRO A 107 -3.44 -3.52 1.99
CA PRO A 107 -2.30 -3.33 1.09
C PRO A 107 -2.64 -3.43 -0.39
N ALA A 108 -3.53 -4.35 -0.78
CA ALA A 108 -3.98 -4.45 -2.17
C ALA A 108 -4.75 -3.20 -2.62
N ILE A 109 -5.69 -2.71 -1.81
CA ILE A 109 -6.42 -1.46 -2.09
C ILE A 109 -5.45 -0.27 -2.16
N MET A 110 -4.51 -0.16 -1.21
CA MET A 110 -3.49 0.89 -1.23
C MET A 110 -2.61 0.83 -2.48
N ALA A 111 -2.23 -0.36 -2.94
CA ALA A 111 -1.48 -0.54 -4.17
C ALA A 111 -2.28 -0.05 -5.39
N VAL A 112 -3.56 -0.40 -5.51
CA VAL A 112 -4.44 0.10 -6.59
C VAL A 112 -4.58 1.63 -6.52
N LEU A 113 -4.82 2.20 -5.34
CA LEU A 113 -4.91 3.65 -5.16
C LEU A 113 -3.61 4.36 -5.53
N SER A 114 -2.46 3.76 -5.19
CA SER A 114 -1.15 4.31 -5.57
C SER A 114 -0.94 4.29 -7.09
N ILE A 115 -1.40 3.26 -7.81
CA ILE A 115 -1.38 3.24 -9.28
C ILE A 115 -2.27 4.37 -9.84
N ILE A 116 -3.48 4.55 -9.29
CA ILE A 116 -4.39 5.63 -9.71
C ILE A 116 -3.71 6.99 -9.51
N LEU A 117 -3.09 7.22 -8.35
CA LEU A 117 -2.35 8.45 -8.06
C LEU A 117 -1.20 8.68 -9.05
N PHE A 118 -0.45 7.63 -9.38
CA PHE A 118 0.66 7.68 -10.33
C PHE A 118 0.22 8.02 -11.76
N VAL A 119 -0.85 7.36 -12.25
CA VAL A 119 -1.34 7.52 -13.63
C VAL A 119 -2.09 8.84 -13.81
N ARG A 120 -2.91 9.26 -12.83
CA ARG A 120 -3.79 10.43 -12.94
C ARG A 120 -3.12 11.75 -12.56
N THR A 121 -1.99 11.74 -11.84
CA THR A 121 -1.31 12.97 -11.41
C THR A 121 -0.20 13.39 -12.38
N ARG A 122 -0.06 14.70 -12.63
CA ARG A 122 1.09 15.30 -13.35
C ARG A 122 2.24 15.75 -12.43
N GLY A 123 2.00 15.87 -11.12
CA GLY A 123 2.99 16.27 -10.13
C GLY A 123 4.10 15.22 -9.95
N ARG A 124 5.36 15.61 -10.23
CA ARG A 124 6.54 14.75 -10.12
C ARG A 124 6.66 14.06 -8.75
N TYR A 125 6.41 14.80 -7.68
CA TYR A 125 6.63 14.28 -6.33
C TYR A 125 5.46 13.44 -5.80
N THR A 126 4.23 13.65 -6.30
CA THR A 126 3.10 12.74 -6.04
C THR A 126 3.37 11.40 -6.70
N LYS A 127 3.87 11.39 -7.95
CA LYS A 127 4.32 10.16 -8.61
C LYS A 127 5.42 9.45 -7.82
N TRP A 128 6.38 10.20 -7.28
CA TRP A 128 7.42 9.65 -6.42
C TRP A 128 6.80 8.94 -5.21
N LEU A 129 5.97 9.62 -4.43
CA LEU A 129 5.36 9.03 -3.23
C LEU A 129 4.46 7.84 -3.57
N ALA A 130 3.70 7.92 -4.66
CA ALA A 130 2.90 6.81 -5.16
C ALA A 130 3.77 5.56 -5.40
N VAL A 131 4.95 5.70 -6.00
CA VAL A 131 5.90 4.59 -6.18
C VAL A 131 6.39 4.03 -4.84
N VAL A 132 6.73 4.91 -3.89
CA VAL A 132 7.16 4.48 -2.54
C VAL A 132 6.04 3.67 -1.86
N ILE A 133 4.82 4.20 -1.85
CA ILE A 133 3.66 3.53 -1.26
C ILE A 133 3.41 2.19 -1.94
N PHE A 134 3.45 2.14 -3.27
CA PHE A 134 3.27 0.92 -4.04
C PHE A 134 4.26 -0.17 -3.62
N ILE A 135 5.56 0.16 -3.62
CA ILE A 135 6.62 -0.77 -3.21
C ILE A 135 6.42 -1.22 -1.75
N THR A 136 6.07 -0.30 -0.86
CA THR A 136 5.81 -0.65 0.54
C THR A 136 4.60 -1.58 0.70
N CYS A 137 3.55 -1.45 -0.13
CA CYS A 137 2.41 -2.37 -0.11
C CYS A 137 2.85 -3.81 -0.39
N PHE A 138 3.71 -4.03 -1.40
CA PHE A 138 4.28 -5.35 -1.68
C PHE A 138 5.10 -5.89 -0.51
N ALA A 139 5.89 -5.03 0.14
CA ALA A 139 6.64 -5.41 1.33
C ALA A 139 5.73 -5.78 2.52
N ILE A 140 4.61 -5.08 2.71
CA ILE A 140 3.61 -5.43 3.73
C ILE A 140 2.98 -6.79 3.43
N VAL A 141 2.56 -7.04 2.19
CA VAL A 141 2.00 -8.33 1.78
C VAL A 141 3.00 -9.47 2.02
N TYR A 142 4.26 -9.27 1.63
CA TYR A 142 5.32 -10.25 1.88
C TYR A 142 5.53 -10.51 3.37
N ALA A 143 5.53 -9.47 4.20
CA ALA A 143 5.70 -9.61 5.65
C ALA A 143 4.49 -10.26 6.34
N LEU A 144 3.29 -10.14 5.77
CA LEU A 144 2.06 -10.79 6.27
C LEU A 144 1.99 -12.26 5.87
N ASN A 145 2.17 -12.55 4.57
CA ASN A 145 2.14 -13.92 4.05
C ASN A 145 2.99 -14.03 2.77
N PRO A 146 4.17 -14.66 2.86
CA PRO A 146 5.06 -14.86 1.71
C PRO A 146 4.46 -15.70 0.58
N GLU A 147 3.51 -16.60 0.86
CA GLU A 147 2.89 -17.45 -0.18
C GLU A 147 1.95 -16.64 -1.08
N ILE A 148 1.08 -15.81 -0.47
CA ILE A 148 0.20 -14.91 -1.23
C ILE A 148 1.03 -13.94 -2.10
N PHE A 149 2.17 -13.48 -1.59
CA PHE A 149 3.08 -12.64 -2.37
C PHE A 149 3.64 -13.36 -3.61
N LYS A 150 4.04 -14.64 -3.49
CA LYS A 150 4.51 -15.43 -4.64
C LYS A 150 3.40 -15.62 -5.67
N ASP A 151 2.18 -15.90 -5.22
CA ASP A 151 1.03 -16.08 -6.11
C ASP A 151 0.70 -14.79 -6.88
N LEU A 152 0.72 -13.64 -6.21
CA LEU A 152 0.54 -12.34 -6.86
C LEU A 152 1.62 -12.04 -7.90
N ILE A 153 2.89 -12.35 -7.62
CA ILE A 153 3.98 -12.20 -8.58
C ILE A 153 3.78 -13.12 -9.78
N ARG A 154 3.38 -14.37 -9.53
CA ARG A 154 3.15 -15.35 -10.60
C ARG A 154 2.05 -14.89 -11.55
N ILE A 155 0.93 -14.42 -11.01
CA ILE A 155 -0.16 -13.84 -11.80
C ILE A 155 0.36 -12.63 -12.62
N ALA A 156 1.17 -11.75 -12.02
CA ALA A 156 1.71 -10.61 -12.75
C ALA A 156 2.68 -11.01 -13.87
N ALA A 157 3.51 -12.04 -13.65
CA ALA A 157 4.47 -12.55 -14.63
C ALA A 157 3.81 -13.29 -15.79
N ASP A 158 2.74 -14.06 -15.53
CA ASP A 158 2.01 -14.81 -16.56
C ASP A 158 1.22 -13.89 -17.52
N ASN A 159 0.99 -12.63 -17.15
CA ASN A 159 0.25 -11.63 -17.93
C ASN A 159 1.14 -10.63 -18.70
N LEU A 160 2.47 -10.84 -18.71
CA LEU A 160 3.49 -9.96 -19.30
C LEU A 160 4.09 -10.59 -20.56
#